data_AF-A0A1Y5D5I6-F1
#
_entry.id   AF-A0A1Y5D5I6-F1
#
_cell.length_a   1.000
_cell.length_b   1.000
_cell.length_c   1.000
_cell.angle_alpha   90.00
_cell.angle_beta   90.00
_cell.angle_gamma   90.00
#
_symmetry.space_group_name_H-M   'P 1'
#
loop_
_entity.id
_entity.type
_entity.pdbx_description
1 polymer ?
#
loop_
_entity_poly.entity_id
_entity_poly.type
_entity_poly.pdbx_seq_one_letter_code
_entity_poly.pdbx_strand_id
1 'polypeptide(L)'
;MAAPKKAKLKAAKKPVAKKVAAKKPAAKKAPAKKVAAKKAPAKKVVAKKVVNPIALIENDIAKLTAQLVKARAKIVADANKASASAQKAFDKAAAAEKKAKEAQGKVAAKVKAKKTPASVKQLAAAKAKTAAAKTAVVAAKAVLATAKTAQDAVNAENQKAAKLEKAVAGAEKAIAKEQAASDKAAAGKAKVKAKAEATKAKAKAKADAGKAKAKAAADKAKAKAKAKAKKEAVKAKKDAEKAKKAEAKAAKAAAKAAKKPVSAPVVDIKPEMPATSVKAVFAENS
;
A
#
# COMPACT_ATOMS: atom_id res chain seq x y z
N MET A 1 37.85 37.88 44.23
CA MET A 1 38.99 38.00 43.28
C MET A 1 40.01 36.91 43.58
N ALA A 2 40.97 36.71 42.66
CA ALA A 2 42.27 36.04 42.80
C ALA A 2 42.51 35.05 43.97
N ALA A 3 42.68 33.77 43.63
CA ALA A 3 43.75 32.97 44.22
C ALA A 3 45.07 33.22 43.46
N PRO A 4 46.24 33.01 44.08
CA PRO A 4 47.34 32.46 43.28
C PRO A 4 48.33 31.53 44.01
N LYS A 5 48.48 30.31 43.44
CA LYS A 5 49.77 29.59 43.28
C LYS A 5 50.35 28.97 44.59
N LYS A 6 51.23 27.95 44.57
CA LYS A 6 52.01 27.36 43.46
C LYS A 6 52.32 25.86 43.67
N ALA A 7 52.03 25.07 42.63
CA ALA A 7 52.74 23.89 42.10
C ALA A 7 53.58 22.93 42.99
N LYS A 8 53.38 21.61 42.76
CA LYS A 8 54.50 20.66 42.63
C LYS A 8 54.19 19.61 41.55
N LEU A 9 55.01 19.57 40.49
CA LEU A 9 54.89 18.65 39.35
C LEU A 9 55.55 17.30 39.68
N LYS A 10 55.03 16.18 39.13
CA LYS A 10 55.82 14.93 39.04
C LYS A 10 55.56 14.12 37.77
N ALA A 11 56.54 14.18 36.88
CA ALA A 11 56.95 13.19 35.87
C ALA A 11 55.87 12.41 35.09
N ALA A 12 55.83 12.71 33.79
CA ALA A 12 55.17 11.97 32.72
C ALA A 12 55.40 10.44 32.72
N LYS A 13 54.41 9.70 32.21
CA LYS A 13 54.53 8.30 31.78
C LYS A 13 54.26 8.23 30.27
N LYS A 14 55.32 8.29 29.44
CA LYS A 14 55.23 8.07 27.98
C LYS A 14 55.25 6.57 27.65
N PRO A 15 54.72 6.14 26.49
CA PRO A 15 54.51 4.73 26.19
C PRO A 15 55.82 4.00 25.85
N VAL A 16 55.94 2.74 26.32
CA VAL A 16 57.04 1.84 25.94
C VAL A 16 56.65 1.13 24.64
N ALA A 17 57.32 1.46 23.54
CA ALA A 17 57.15 0.75 22.27
C ALA A 17 57.82 -0.63 22.32
N LYS A 18 57.09 -1.70 22.00
CA LYS A 18 57.70 -3.02 21.78
C LYS A 18 58.11 -3.14 20.30
N LYS A 19 59.40 -3.33 20.06
CA LYS A 19 60.03 -3.26 18.74
C LYS A 19 59.57 -4.40 17.81
N VAL A 20 59.48 -4.09 16.51
CA VAL A 20 59.05 -5.01 15.44
C VAL A 20 60.09 -6.11 15.21
N ALA A 21 59.62 -7.35 15.02
CA ALA A 21 60.35 -8.42 14.33
C ALA A 21 59.61 -8.72 13.01
N ALA A 22 60.27 -8.49 11.87
CA ALA A 22 59.64 -8.61 10.56
C ALA A 22 59.60 -10.07 10.07
N LYS A 23 58.46 -10.49 9.50
CA LYS A 23 58.36 -11.74 8.75
C LYS A 23 58.02 -11.40 7.29
N LYS A 24 59.00 -11.55 6.39
CA LYS A 24 58.86 -11.22 4.96
C LYS A 24 57.78 -12.09 4.29
N PRO A 25 57.07 -11.58 3.27
CA PRO A 25 56.16 -12.38 2.46
C PRO A 25 56.96 -13.34 1.56
N ALA A 26 56.58 -14.62 1.53
CA ALA A 26 57.09 -15.59 0.57
C ALA A 26 56.22 -15.53 -0.69
N ALA A 27 56.82 -15.18 -1.84
CA ALA A 27 56.10 -15.12 -3.10
C ALA A 27 55.81 -16.52 -3.67
N LYS A 28 54.60 -16.74 -4.20
CA LYS A 28 54.35 -17.73 -5.25
C LYS A 28 53.75 -17.03 -6.47
N LYS A 29 54.20 -17.46 -7.66
CA LYS A 29 53.96 -16.78 -8.93
C LYS A 29 52.48 -16.84 -9.34
N ALA A 30 52.04 -15.83 -10.11
CA ALA A 30 50.85 -15.93 -10.94
C ALA A 30 51.05 -16.99 -12.05
N PRO A 31 49.97 -17.39 -12.74
CA PRO A 31 49.82 -16.88 -14.11
C PRO A 31 48.50 -16.11 -14.31
N ALA A 32 48.49 -15.26 -15.34
CA ALA A 32 47.39 -14.33 -15.59
C ALA A 32 46.13 -15.03 -16.14
N LYS A 33 44.94 -14.54 -15.74
CA LYS A 33 43.69 -14.84 -16.47
C LYS A 33 42.74 -13.65 -16.57
N LYS A 34 42.94 -12.91 -17.66
CA LYS A 34 41.95 -12.11 -18.41
C LYS A 34 41.13 -11.08 -17.61
N VAL A 35 41.51 -9.80 -17.76
CA VAL A 35 40.64 -8.65 -17.41
C VAL A 35 39.41 -8.65 -18.34
N ALA A 36 38.33 -9.29 -17.89
CA ALA A 36 37.01 -9.09 -18.46
C ALA A 36 36.39 -7.85 -17.83
N ALA A 37 36.02 -6.86 -18.63
CA ALA A 37 35.41 -5.62 -18.15
C ALA A 37 34.06 -5.89 -17.47
N LYS A 38 34.08 -6.06 -16.15
CA LYS A 38 32.88 -6.28 -15.34
C LYS A 38 32.07 -4.98 -15.33
N LYS A 39 31.09 -4.89 -16.25
CA LYS A 39 30.20 -3.73 -16.40
C LYS A 39 29.80 -3.19 -15.03
N ALA A 40 29.93 -1.88 -14.85
CA ALA A 40 29.42 -1.21 -13.66
C ALA A 40 27.97 -1.64 -13.42
N PRO A 41 27.55 -1.92 -12.17
CA PRO A 41 26.15 -2.13 -11.87
C PRO A 41 25.41 -0.84 -12.19
N ALA A 42 24.78 -0.79 -13.38
CA ALA A 42 23.97 0.34 -13.81
C ALA A 42 23.02 0.66 -12.66
N LYS A 43 23.01 1.93 -12.21
CA LYS A 43 22.20 2.37 -11.07
C LYS A 43 20.76 1.91 -11.34
N LYS A 44 20.34 0.84 -10.65
CA LYS A 44 19.00 0.28 -10.81
C LYS A 44 18.07 1.34 -10.27
N VAL A 45 17.55 2.17 -11.18
CA VAL A 45 16.62 3.25 -10.86
C VAL A 45 15.56 2.61 -9.99
N VAL A 46 15.48 3.06 -8.74
CA VAL A 46 14.44 2.61 -7.83
C VAL A 46 13.18 3.28 -8.32
N ALA A 47 12.59 2.68 -9.36
CA ALA A 47 11.23 2.93 -9.79
C ALA A 47 10.42 2.85 -8.49
N LYS A 48 9.95 4.01 -8.02
CA LYS A 48 9.28 4.12 -6.73
C LYS A 48 8.12 3.15 -6.79
N LYS A 49 8.27 1.99 -6.14
CA LYS A 49 7.21 1.01 -6.05
C LYS A 49 6.12 1.75 -5.30
N VAL A 50 5.06 2.14 -5.99
CA VAL A 50 3.89 2.78 -5.38
C VAL A 50 3.22 1.67 -4.59
N VAL A 51 3.76 1.43 -3.40
CA VAL A 51 3.13 0.59 -2.39
C VAL A 51 1.81 1.28 -2.13
N ASN A 52 0.71 0.60 -2.46
CA ASN A 52 -0.63 1.06 -2.12
C ASN A 52 -0.60 1.53 -0.65
N PRO A 53 -1.03 2.77 -0.32
CA PRO A 53 -0.91 3.29 1.04
C PRO A 53 -1.52 2.34 2.09
N ILE A 54 -2.57 1.60 1.73
CA ILE A 54 -3.16 0.53 2.53
C ILE A 54 -2.11 -0.53 2.89
N ALA A 55 -1.40 -1.08 1.90
CA ALA A 55 -0.36 -2.09 2.09
C ALA A 55 0.88 -1.58 2.84
N LEU A 56 1.13 -0.27 2.86
CA LEU A 56 2.16 0.34 3.71
C LEU A 56 1.68 0.37 5.17
N ILE A 57 0.44 0.82 5.41
CA ILE A 57 -0.21 0.87 6.72
C ILE A 57 -0.31 -0.53 7.34
N GLU A 58 -0.70 -1.56 6.58
CA GLU A 58 -0.72 -2.97 7.01
C GLU A 58 0.66 -3.43 7.50
N ASN A 59 1.73 -3.09 6.77
CA ASN A 59 3.09 -3.44 7.15
C ASN A 59 3.56 -2.71 8.41
N ASP A 60 3.12 -1.47 8.64
CA ASP A 60 3.48 -0.71 9.85
C ASP A 60 2.65 -1.12 11.06
N ILE A 61 1.37 -1.49 10.90
CA ILE A 61 0.56 -2.16 11.93
C ILE A 61 1.23 -3.47 12.37
N ALA A 62 1.67 -4.31 11.43
CA ALA A 62 2.36 -5.56 11.74
C ALA A 62 3.66 -5.33 12.54
N LYS A 63 4.44 -4.29 12.19
CA LYS A 63 5.65 -3.90 12.95
C LYS A 63 5.30 -3.41 14.36
N LEU A 64 4.29 -2.55 14.50
CA LEU A 64 3.86 -1.99 15.79
C LEU A 64 3.33 -3.08 16.71
N THR A 65 2.49 -4.00 16.22
CA THR A 65 2.04 -5.18 16.98
C THR A 65 3.22 -6.05 17.43
N ALA A 66 4.19 -6.31 16.56
CA ALA A 66 5.39 -7.06 16.92
C ALA A 66 6.31 -6.33 17.93
N GLN A 67 6.28 -4.99 17.97
CA GLN A 67 6.95 -4.19 19.00
C GLN A 67 6.19 -4.21 20.33
N LEU A 68 4.86 -4.09 20.31
CA LEU A 68 4.00 -4.16 21.51
C LEU A 68 4.11 -5.51 22.22
N VAL A 69 4.12 -6.63 21.49
CA VAL A 69 4.32 -7.98 22.07
C VAL A 69 5.69 -8.07 22.76
N LYS A 70 6.75 -7.54 22.15
CA LYS A 70 8.10 -7.49 22.74
C LYS A 70 8.16 -6.58 23.97
N ALA A 71 7.47 -5.44 23.95
CA ALA A 71 7.38 -4.52 25.08
C ALA A 71 6.65 -5.17 26.27
N ARG A 72 5.48 -5.78 26.04
CA ARG A 72 4.72 -6.57 27.04
C ARG A 72 5.58 -7.65 27.67
N ALA A 73 6.25 -8.48 26.85
CA ALA A 73 7.15 -9.52 27.33
C ALA A 73 8.31 -8.98 28.19
N LYS A 74 8.88 -7.82 27.83
CA LYS A 74 9.92 -7.16 28.64
C LYS A 74 9.37 -6.65 29.97
N ILE A 75 8.20 -6.00 29.99
CA ILE A 75 7.58 -5.47 31.22
C ILE A 75 7.29 -6.62 32.20
N VAL A 76 6.74 -7.75 31.72
CA VAL A 76 6.56 -8.98 32.51
C VAL A 76 7.90 -9.49 33.07
N ALA A 77 8.94 -9.57 32.23
CA ALA A 77 10.26 -10.05 32.65
C ALA A 77 10.92 -9.14 33.70
N ASP A 78 10.79 -7.82 33.58
CA ASP A 78 11.38 -6.86 34.51
C ASP A 78 10.58 -6.75 35.82
N ALA A 79 9.24 -6.88 35.79
CA ALA A 79 8.41 -7.00 36.99
C ALA A 79 8.72 -8.29 37.79
N ASN A 80 8.90 -9.43 37.10
CA ASN A 80 9.34 -10.67 37.73
C ASN A 80 10.72 -10.53 38.40
N LYS A 81 11.68 -9.81 37.80
CA LYS A 81 12.98 -9.51 38.41
C LYS A 81 12.85 -8.61 39.65
N ALA A 82 11.97 -7.61 39.61
CA ALA A 82 11.74 -6.70 40.73
C ALA A 82 11.13 -7.41 41.95
N SER A 83 10.15 -8.28 41.73
CA SER A 83 9.58 -9.14 42.78
C SER A 83 10.63 -10.09 43.37
N ALA A 84 11.45 -10.73 42.53
CA ALA A 84 12.51 -11.63 42.96
C ALA A 84 13.67 -10.93 43.70
N SER A 85 14.00 -9.67 43.36
CA SER A 85 15.01 -8.89 44.08
C SER A 85 14.49 -8.34 45.40
N ALA A 86 13.23 -7.89 45.45
CA ALA A 86 12.56 -7.47 46.67
C ALA A 86 12.41 -8.63 47.68
N GLN A 87 12.09 -9.85 47.22
CA GLN A 87 12.03 -11.03 48.08
C GLN A 87 13.39 -11.30 48.73
N LYS A 88 14.47 -11.36 47.94
CA LYS A 88 15.84 -11.54 48.44
C LYS A 88 16.27 -10.43 49.43
N ALA A 89 15.81 -9.20 49.24
CA ALA A 89 16.06 -8.10 50.16
C ALA A 89 15.32 -8.29 51.50
N PHE A 90 14.05 -8.71 51.47
CA PHE A 90 13.27 -9.07 52.65
C PHE A 90 13.88 -10.26 53.41
N ASP A 91 14.25 -11.33 52.71
CA ASP A 91 14.85 -12.53 53.33
C ASP A 91 16.18 -12.18 54.05
N LYS A 92 17.01 -11.33 53.41
CA LYS A 92 18.26 -10.82 53.99
C LYS A 92 18.01 -9.93 55.22
N ALA A 93 16.97 -9.09 55.19
CA ALA A 93 16.58 -8.27 56.34
C ALA A 93 16.07 -9.12 57.51
N ALA A 94 15.22 -10.12 57.24
CA ALA A 94 14.69 -11.03 58.25
C ALA A 94 15.80 -11.86 58.92
N ALA A 95 16.77 -12.35 58.13
CA ALA A 95 17.96 -13.03 58.65
C ALA A 95 18.84 -12.10 59.52
N ALA A 96 18.93 -10.81 59.19
CA ALA A 96 19.64 -9.83 60.01
C ALA A 96 18.90 -9.52 61.33
N GLU A 97 17.56 -9.40 61.30
CA GLU A 97 16.75 -9.18 62.51
C GLU A 97 16.83 -10.38 63.48
N LYS A 98 16.79 -11.61 62.96
CA LYS A 98 17.01 -12.82 63.77
C LYS A 98 18.38 -12.80 64.47
N LYS A 99 19.45 -12.55 63.73
CA LYS A 99 20.82 -12.44 64.29
C LYS A 99 20.97 -11.29 65.30
N ALA A 100 20.28 -10.16 65.09
CA ALA A 100 20.26 -9.05 66.04
C ALA A 100 19.55 -9.42 67.36
N LYS A 101 18.37 -10.07 67.29
CA LYS A 101 17.64 -10.61 68.46
C LYS A 101 18.51 -11.59 69.26
N GLU A 102 19.17 -12.54 68.58
CA GLU A 102 20.07 -13.52 69.22
C GLU A 102 21.25 -12.84 69.93
N ALA A 103 21.87 -11.83 69.30
CA ALA A 103 22.94 -11.04 69.90
C ALA A 103 22.45 -10.23 71.11
N GLN A 104 21.27 -9.62 71.04
CA GLN A 104 20.65 -8.91 72.16
C GLN A 104 20.39 -9.84 73.34
N GLY A 105 19.91 -11.06 73.11
CA GLY A 105 19.72 -12.08 74.15
C GLY A 105 21.03 -12.45 74.86
N LYS A 106 22.09 -12.73 74.08
CA LYS A 106 23.43 -13.05 74.62
C LYS A 106 24.03 -11.91 75.44
N VAL A 107 23.82 -10.66 75.05
CA VAL A 107 24.27 -9.49 75.82
C VAL A 107 23.40 -9.26 77.06
N ALA A 108 22.09 -9.45 76.99
CA ALA A 108 21.19 -9.36 78.14
C ALA A 108 21.53 -10.38 79.24
N ALA A 109 21.93 -11.60 78.87
CA ALA A 109 22.45 -12.60 79.81
C ALA A 109 23.73 -12.13 80.52
N LYS A 110 24.68 -11.51 79.80
CA LYS A 110 25.89 -10.91 80.41
C LYS A 110 25.57 -9.79 81.40
N VAL A 111 24.56 -8.95 81.13
CA VAL A 111 24.11 -7.92 82.08
C VAL A 111 23.58 -8.55 83.36
N LYS A 112 22.70 -9.56 83.25
CA LYS A 112 22.17 -10.29 84.43
C LYS A 112 23.29 -10.90 85.28
N ALA A 113 24.29 -11.51 84.63
CA ALA A 113 25.36 -12.23 85.31
C ALA A 113 26.46 -11.34 85.93
N LYS A 114 26.78 -10.17 85.34
CA LYS A 114 27.92 -9.34 85.80
C LYS A 114 27.58 -7.91 86.22
N LYS A 115 26.38 -7.39 85.91
CA LYS A 115 25.86 -6.06 86.29
C LYS A 115 26.77 -4.83 86.02
N THR A 116 27.85 -4.95 85.24
CA THR A 116 28.82 -3.84 85.05
C THR A 116 28.26 -2.74 84.14
N PRO A 117 28.67 -1.47 84.31
CA PRO A 117 28.28 -0.36 83.42
C PRO A 117 28.58 -0.63 81.94
N ALA A 118 29.72 -1.28 81.66
CA ALA A 118 30.10 -1.70 80.32
C ALA A 118 29.09 -2.68 79.70
N SER A 119 28.57 -3.65 80.48
CA SER A 119 27.55 -4.58 80.01
C SER A 119 26.22 -3.89 79.71
N VAL A 120 25.81 -2.91 80.53
CA VAL A 120 24.59 -2.11 80.31
C VAL A 120 24.71 -1.28 79.03
N LYS A 121 25.87 -0.64 78.79
CA LYS A 121 26.15 0.10 77.55
C LYS A 121 26.13 -0.82 76.31
N GLN A 122 26.64 -2.05 76.42
CA GLN A 122 26.52 -3.05 75.36
C GLN A 122 25.06 -3.45 75.09
N LEU A 123 24.23 -3.61 76.13
CA LEU A 123 22.81 -3.96 75.96
C LEU A 123 22.01 -2.84 75.28
N ALA A 124 22.29 -1.58 75.61
CA ALA A 124 21.70 -0.43 74.92
C ALA A 124 22.04 -0.45 73.41
N ALA A 125 23.32 -0.66 73.06
CA ALA A 125 23.75 -0.78 71.67
C ALA A 125 23.13 -2.00 70.95
N ALA A 126 22.93 -3.13 71.63
CA ALA A 126 22.29 -4.31 71.06
C ALA A 126 20.78 -4.12 70.83
N LYS A 127 20.09 -3.42 71.75
CA LYS A 127 18.69 -2.98 71.56
C LYS A 127 18.56 -2.06 70.35
N ALA A 128 19.43 -1.06 70.22
CA ALA A 128 19.43 -0.13 69.09
C ALA A 128 19.65 -0.85 67.74
N LYS A 129 20.61 -1.78 67.65
CA LYS A 129 20.82 -2.62 66.46
C LYS A 129 19.60 -3.48 66.12
N THR A 130 18.90 -4.00 67.12
CA THR A 130 17.69 -4.81 66.92
C THR A 130 16.50 -3.95 66.46
N ALA A 131 16.38 -2.71 66.94
CA ALA A 131 15.40 -1.75 66.44
C ALA A 131 15.66 -1.37 64.97
N ALA A 132 16.92 -1.09 64.61
CA ALA A 132 17.30 -0.80 63.22
C ALA A 132 17.09 -2.00 62.28
N ALA A 133 17.30 -3.23 62.75
CA ALA A 133 16.99 -4.42 61.96
C ALA A 133 15.47 -4.62 61.78
N LYS A 134 14.65 -4.30 62.79
CA LYS A 134 13.18 -4.31 62.69
C LYS A 134 12.66 -3.33 61.64
N THR A 135 13.13 -2.08 61.65
CA THR A 135 12.71 -1.09 60.66
C THR A 135 13.14 -1.47 59.25
N ALA A 136 14.32 -2.07 59.07
CA ALA A 136 14.76 -2.64 57.80
C ALA A 136 13.86 -3.78 57.30
N VAL A 137 13.39 -4.67 58.19
CA VAL A 137 12.41 -5.73 57.82
C VAL A 137 11.07 -5.14 57.40
N VAL A 138 10.55 -4.15 58.12
CA VAL A 138 9.28 -3.47 57.76
C VAL A 138 9.39 -2.78 56.40
N ALA A 139 10.48 -2.04 56.16
CA ALA A 139 10.73 -1.38 54.88
C ALA A 139 10.87 -2.40 53.72
N ALA A 140 11.64 -3.48 53.92
CA ALA A 140 11.78 -4.51 52.90
C ALA A 140 10.47 -5.28 52.64
N LYS A 141 9.62 -5.48 53.66
CA LYS A 141 8.28 -6.07 53.50
C LYS A 141 7.35 -5.17 52.70
N ALA A 142 7.42 -3.86 52.89
CA ALA A 142 6.64 -2.89 52.10
C ALA A 142 7.07 -2.90 50.62
N VAL A 143 8.38 -2.90 50.34
CA VAL A 143 8.92 -3.01 48.97
C VAL A 143 8.56 -4.35 48.31
N LEU A 144 8.55 -5.44 49.08
CA LEU A 144 8.10 -6.75 48.60
C LEU A 144 6.59 -6.77 48.26
N ALA A 145 5.77 -6.09 49.06
CA ALA A 145 4.33 -5.97 48.79
C ALA A 145 4.08 -5.17 47.50
N THR A 146 4.69 -3.99 47.35
CA THR A 146 4.50 -3.16 46.14
C THR A 146 5.05 -3.84 44.87
N ALA A 147 6.19 -4.55 44.97
CA ALA A 147 6.74 -5.31 43.86
C ALA A 147 5.83 -6.47 43.41
N LYS A 148 5.15 -7.15 44.34
CA LYS A 148 4.16 -8.19 44.02
C LYS A 148 2.88 -7.61 43.40
N THR A 149 2.30 -6.56 43.99
CA THR A 149 1.13 -5.87 43.39
C THR A 149 1.42 -5.38 41.96
N ALA A 150 2.62 -4.86 41.71
CA ALA A 150 3.04 -4.46 40.36
C ALA A 150 3.21 -5.66 39.40
N GLN A 151 3.77 -6.78 39.88
CA GLN A 151 3.89 -8.03 39.12
C GLN A 151 2.51 -8.58 38.74
N ASP A 152 1.57 -8.60 39.68
CA ASP A 152 0.21 -9.12 39.48
C ASP A 152 -0.60 -8.23 38.53
N ALA A 153 -0.49 -6.91 38.64
CA ALA A 153 -1.10 -5.96 37.71
C ALA A 153 -0.59 -6.14 36.28
N VAL A 154 0.73 -6.25 36.10
CA VAL A 154 1.38 -6.50 34.79
C VAL A 154 0.95 -7.85 34.20
N ASN A 155 0.86 -8.90 35.03
CA ASN A 155 0.39 -10.22 34.58
C ASN A 155 -1.09 -10.17 34.16
N ALA A 156 -1.94 -9.47 34.91
CA ALA A 156 -3.36 -9.30 34.58
C ALA A 156 -3.56 -8.48 33.28
N GLU A 157 -2.76 -7.43 33.06
CA GLU A 157 -2.77 -6.68 31.80
C GLU A 157 -2.29 -7.53 30.62
N ASN A 158 -1.21 -8.31 30.79
CA ASN A 158 -0.73 -9.23 29.76
C ASN A 158 -1.77 -10.31 29.41
N GLN A 159 -2.56 -10.80 30.38
CA GLN A 159 -3.70 -11.68 30.09
C GLN A 159 -4.83 -10.97 29.34
N LYS A 160 -5.15 -9.71 29.65
CA LYS A 160 -6.13 -8.91 28.89
C LYS A 160 -5.65 -8.71 27.44
N ALA A 161 -4.38 -8.36 27.25
CA ALA A 161 -3.75 -8.25 25.94
C ALA A 161 -3.86 -9.54 25.12
N ALA A 162 -3.48 -10.69 25.70
CA ALA A 162 -3.56 -11.98 25.02
C ALA A 162 -5.02 -12.42 24.68
N LYS A 163 -6.02 -11.95 25.44
CA LYS A 163 -7.44 -12.13 25.11
C LYS A 163 -7.87 -11.24 23.94
N LEU A 164 -7.44 -9.98 23.92
CA LEU A 164 -7.71 -9.05 22.81
C LEU A 164 -7.05 -9.51 21.50
N GLU A 165 -5.79 -9.95 21.54
CA GLU A 165 -5.08 -10.51 20.37
C GLU A 165 -5.82 -11.72 19.77
N LYS A 166 -6.37 -12.61 20.62
CA LYS A 166 -7.23 -13.73 20.17
C LYS A 166 -8.56 -13.28 19.58
N ALA A 167 -9.18 -12.24 20.15
CA ALA A 167 -10.44 -11.68 19.64
C ALA A 167 -10.26 -11.02 18.26
N VAL A 168 -9.19 -10.22 18.09
CA VAL A 168 -8.81 -9.60 16.81
C VAL A 168 -8.54 -10.68 15.75
N ALA A 169 -7.70 -11.68 16.05
CA ALA A 169 -7.42 -12.79 15.13
C ALA A 169 -8.65 -13.68 14.84
N GLY A 170 -9.72 -13.59 15.64
CA GLY A 170 -11.02 -14.18 15.35
C GLY A 170 -11.85 -13.32 14.39
N ALA A 171 -11.91 -12.01 14.64
CA ALA A 171 -12.61 -11.04 13.80
C ALA A 171 -11.99 -10.94 12.39
N GLU A 172 -10.66 -10.89 12.27
CA GLU A 172 -9.93 -10.91 11.00
C GLU A 172 -10.31 -12.13 10.14
N LYS A 173 -10.45 -13.31 10.75
CA LYS A 173 -10.87 -14.54 10.07
C LYS A 173 -12.34 -14.52 9.64
N ALA A 174 -13.20 -13.87 10.42
CA ALA A 174 -14.60 -13.68 10.06
C ALA A 174 -14.73 -12.73 8.85
N ILE A 175 -14.06 -11.58 8.89
CA ILE A 175 -14.03 -10.58 7.83
C ILE A 175 -13.46 -11.19 6.53
N ALA A 176 -12.33 -11.91 6.61
CA ALA A 176 -11.75 -12.58 5.45
C ALA A 176 -12.68 -13.64 4.82
N LYS A 177 -13.47 -14.35 5.64
CA LYS A 177 -14.48 -15.31 5.16
C LYS A 177 -15.66 -14.61 4.49
N GLU A 178 -16.10 -13.49 5.03
CA GLU A 178 -17.18 -12.67 4.48
C GLU A 178 -16.77 -12.01 3.15
N GLN A 179 -15.57 -11.44 3.07
CA GLN A 179 -15.00 -10.91 1.83
C GLN A 179 -14.86 -12.01 0.76
N ALA A 180 -14.33 -13.19 1.10
CA ALA A 180 -14.27 -14.31 0.15
C ALA A 180 -15.65 -14.79 -0.34
N ALA A 181 -16.70 -14.66 0.47
CA ALA A 181 -18.08 -14.93 0.04
C ALA A 181 -18.62 -13.82 -0.88
N SER A 182 -18.35 -12.55 -0.55
CA SER A 182 -18.71 -11.38 -1.34
C SER A 182 -18.03 -11.38 -2.72
N ASP A 183 -16.74 -11.65 -2.79
CA ASP A 183 -15.96 -11.78 -4.03
C ASP A 183 -16.51 -12.90 -4.92
N LYS A 184 -16.89 -14.04 -4.33
CA LYS A 184 -17.52 -15.15 -5.04
C LYS A 184 -18.90 -14.74 -5.62
N ALA A 185 -19.68 -13.97 -4.88
CA ALA A 185 -20.97 -13.44 -5.34
C ALA A 185 -20.80 -12.37 -6.44
N ALA A 186 -19.82 -11.48 -6.30
CA ALA A 186 -19.46 -10.47 -7.30
C ALA A 186 -18.98 -11.12 -8.61
N ALA A 187 -18.09 -12.11 -8.53
CA ALA A 187 -17.65 -12.90 -9.67
C ALA A 187 -18.80 -13.67 -10.34
N GLY A 188 -19.78 -14.14 -9.56
CA GLY A 188 -21.02 -14.72 -10.08
C GLY A 188 -21.84 -13.71 -10.89
N LYS A 189 -22.16 -12.55 -10.30
CA LYS A 189 -22.88 -11.45 -10.98
C LYS A 189 -22.16 -10.97 -12.24
N ALA A 190 -20.83 -10.83 -12.20
CA ALA A 190 -20.01 -10.46 -13.35
C ALA A 190 -20.09 -11.49 -14.49
N LYS A 191 -20.02 -12.80 -14.18
CA LYS A 191 -20.18 -13.88 -15.18
C LYS A 191 -21.57 -13.88 -15.83
N VAL A 192 -22.63 -13.57 -15.08
CA VAL A 192 -23.99 -13.42 -15.63
C VAL A 192 -24.08 -12.21 -16.56
N LYS A 193 -23.56 -11.04 -16.14
CA LYS A 193 -23.54 -9.83 -16.97
C LYS A 193 -22.75 -10.05 -18.28
N ALA A 194 -21.58 -10.68 -18.21
CA ALA A 194 -20.77 -11.00 -19.38
C ALA A 194 -21.49 -11.96 -20.36
N LYS A 195 -22.24 -12.96 -19.86
CA LYS A 195 -23.07 -13.82 -20.72
C LYS A 195 -24.21 -13.06 -21.40
N ALA A 196 -24.87 -12.13 -20.70
CA ALA A 196 -25.96 -11.32 -21.25
C ALA A 196 -25.46 -10.32 -22.33
N GLU A 197 -24.31 -9.68 -22.10
CA GLU A 197 -23.65 -8.83 -23.10
C GLU A 197 -23.27 -9.64 -24.35
N ALA A 198 -22.72 -10.85 -24.17
CA ALA A 198 -22.35 -11.73 -25.27
C ALA A 198 -23.56 -12.21 -26.11
N THR A 199 -24.70 -12.53 -25.50
CA THR A 199 -25.92 -12.87 -26.25
C THR A 199 -26.50 -11.66 -26.98
N LYS A 200 -26.51 -10.48 -26.36
CA LYS A 200 -26.95 -9.22 -26.98
C LYS A 200 -26.08 -8.84 -28.19
N ALA A 201 -24.75 -8.98 -28.09
CA ALA A 201 -23.83 -8.79 -29.21
C ALA A 201 -24.08 -9.82 -30.34
N LYS A 202 -24.28 -11.10 -30.01
CA LYS A 202 -24.55 -12.16 -30.99
C LYS A 202 -25.90 -11.99 -31.70
N ALA A 203 -26.91 -11.44 -31.03
CA ALA A 203 -28.17 -11.04 -31.64
C ALA A 203 -28.00 -9.86 -32.61
N LYS A 204 -27.28 -8.80 -32.21
CA LYS A 204 -27.00 -7.64 -33.08
C LYS A 204 -26.26 -8.06 -34.35
N ALA A 205 -25.21 -8.87 -34.24
CA ALA A 205 -24.46 -9.38 -35.38
C ALA A 205 -25.33 -10.19 -36.39
N LYS A 206 -26.33 -10.95 -35.91
CA LYS A 206 -27.31 -11.61 -36.79
C LYS A 206 -28.22 -10.62 -37.51
N ALA A 207 -28.69 -9.58 -36.83
CA ALA A 207 -29.54 -8.55 -37.42
C ALA A 207 -28.80 -7.76 -38.51
N ASP A 208 -27.56 -7.33 -38.25
CA ASP A 208 -26.72 -6.61 -39.20
C ASP A 208 -26.40 -7.48 -40.44
N ALA A 209 -26.11 -8.77 -40.26
CA ALA A 209 -25.92 -9.72 -41.37
C ALA A 209 -27.20 -9.91 -42.22
N GLY A 210 -28.38 -9.90 -41.60
CA GLY A 210 -29.66 -9.91 -42.32
C GLY A 210 -29.88 -8.64 -43.15
N LYS A 211 -29.60 -7.47 -42.55
CA LYS A 211 -29.70 -6.15 -43.20
C LYS A 211 -28.75 -6.03 -44.40
N ALA A 212 -27.54 -6.58 -44.29
CA ALA A 212 -26.57 -6.65 -45.38
C ALA A 212 -27.07 -7.51 -46.55
N LYS A 213 -27.62 -8.71 -46.28
CA LYS A 213 -28.22 -9.57 -47.32
C LYS A 213 -29.40 -8.91 -48.01
N ALA A 214 -30.28 -8.23 -47.27
CA ALA A 214 -31.41 -7.49 -47.83
C ALA A 214 -30.95 -6.35 -48.76
N LYS A 215 -29.92 -5.58 -48.37
CA LYS A 215 -29.34 -4.53 -49.21
C LYS A 215 -28.75 -5.10 -50.51
N ALA A 216 -27.97 -6.17 -50.42
CA ALA A 216 -27.39 -6.84 -51.60
C ALA A 216 -28.46 -7.35 -52.59
N ALA A 217 -29.61 -7.84 -52.09
CA ALA A 217 -30.74 -8.22 -52.92
C ALA A 217 -31.38 -7.02 -53.63
N ALA A 218 -31.59 -5.91 -52.91
CA ALA A 218 -32.15 -4.67 -53.45
C ALA A 218 -31.25 -4.03 -54.53
N ASP A 219 -29.93 -4.00 -54.32
CA ASP A 219 -28.98 -3.49 -55.30
C ASP A 219 -28.89 -4.40 -56.55
N LYS A 220 -28.98 -5.73 -56.37
CA LYS A 220 -29.09 -6.69 -57.50
C LYS A 220 -30.39 -6.52 -58.29
N ALA A 221 -31.49 -6.13 -57.64
CA ALA A 221 -32.74 -5.78 -58.30
C ALA A 221 -32.64 -4.45 -59.07
N LYS A 222 -32.07 -3.39 -58.46
CA LYS A 222 -31.82 -2.09 -59.13
C LYS A 222 -30.89 -2.23 -60.34
N ALA A 223 -29.88 -3.10 -60.28
CA ALA A 223 -29.01 -3.42 -61.42
C ALA A 223 -29.80 -4.05 -62.59
N LYS A 224 -30.67 -5.04 -62.31
CA LYS A 224 -31.56 -5.64 -63.32
C LYS A 224 -32.54 -4.62 -63.92
N ALA A 225 -33.10 -3.73 -63.11
CA ALA A 225 -33.99 -2.66 -63.59
C ALA A 225 -33.26 -1.67 -64.54
N LYS A 226 -32.08 -1.18 -64.15
CA LYS A 226 -31.26 -0.31 -65.02
C LYS A 226 -30.82 -1.01 -66.32
N ALA A 227 -30.60 -2.33 -66.30
CA ALA A 227 -30.30 -3.11 -67.49
C ALA A 227 -31.49 -3.22 -68.46
N LYS A 228 -32.73 -3.33 -67.96
CA LYS A 228 -33.94 -3.27 -68.80
C LYS A 228 -34.12 -1.88 -69.43
N ALA A 229 -34.08 -0.83 -68.63
CA ALA A 229 -34.24 0.55 -69.10
C ALA A 229 -33.21 0.94 -70.19
N LYS A 230 -31.96 0.44 -70.09
CA LYS A 230 -30.95 0.63 -71.16
C LYS A 230 -31.31 -0.09 -72.47
N LYS A 231 -31.99 -1.24 -72.45
CA LYS A 231 -32.48 -1.91 -73.67
C LYS A 231 -33.65 -1.17 -74.32
N GLU A 232 -34.52 -0.56 -73.52
CA GLU A 232 -35.66 0.23 -74.03
C GLU A 232 -35.20 1.58 -74.62
N ALA A 233 -34.25 2.27 -73.97
CA ALA A 233 -33.65 3.49 -74.51
C ALA A 233 -32.93 3.29 -75.86
N VAL A 234 -32.41 2.08 -76.14
CA VAL A 234 -31.81 1.72 -77.43
C VAL A 234 -32.87 1.48 -78.51
N LYS A 235 -34.07 0.98 -78.17
CA LYS A 235 -35.21 0.96 -79.11
C LYS A 235 -35.68 2.38 -79.44
N ALA A 236 -35.98 3.18 -78.42
CA ALA A 236 -36.49 4.55 -78.60
C ALA A 236 -35.59 5.45 -79.48
N LYS A 237 -34.26 5.31 -79.38
CA LYS A 237 -33.33 6.01 -80.29
C LYS A 237 -33.46 5.58 -81.75
N LYS A 238 -33.76 4.30 -82.02
CA LYS A 238 -33.88 3.76 -83.38
C LYS A 238 -35.18 4.20 -84.07
N ASP A 239 -36.24 4.43 -83.30
CA ASP A 239 -37.50 4.98 -83.81
C ASP A 239 -37.42 6.51 -84.04
N ALA A 240 -36.70 7.23 -83.16
CA ALA A 240 -36.44 8.67 -83.35
C ALA A 240 -35.62 8.98 -84.64
N GLU A 241 -34.72 8.07 -85.04
CA GLU A 241 -33.95 8.19 -86.29
C GLU A 241 -34.83 8.03 -87.54
N LYS A 242 -35.87 7.17 -87.47
CA LYS A 242 -36.88 7.07 -88.54
C LYS A 242 -37.70 8.35 -88.70
N ALA A 243 -38.11 8.98 -87.60
CA ALA A 243 -38.94 10.19 -87.63
C ALA A 243 -38.25 11.35 -88.37
N LYS A 244 -36.99 11.67 -88.02
CA LYS A 244 -36.22 12.75 -88.66
C LYS A 244 -36.00 12.56 -90.16
N LYS A 245 -36.04 11.31 -90.66
CA LYS A 245 -35.89 10.99 -92.08
C LYS A 245 -37.18 11.20 -92.91
N ALA A 246 -38.34 11.35 -92.25
CA ALA A 246 -39.59 11.77 -92.88
C ALA A 246 -39.71 13.30 -92.93
N GLU A 247 -39.44 13.97 -91.81
CA GLU A 247 -39.56 15.43 -91.64
C GLU A 247 -38.71 16.22 -92.66
N ALA A 248 -37.48 15.75 -92.92
CA ALA A 248 -36.57 16.33 -93.90
C ALA A 248 -37.07 16.27 -95.37
N LYS A 249 -38.12 15.52 -95.69
CA LYS A 249 -38.76 15.52 -97.02
C LYS A 249 -39.91 16.53 -97.14
N ALA A 250 -40.58 16.89 -96.05
CA ALA A 250 -41.68 17.85 -96.07
C ALA A 250 -41.19 19.30 -96.23
N ALA A 251 -40.11 19.66 -95.53
CA ALA A 251 -39.59 21.03 -95.49
C ALA A 251 -39.11 21.60 -96.85
N LYS A 252 -38.94 20.77 -97.88
CA LYS A 252 -38.43 21.20 -99.20
C LYS A 252 -39.53 21.56 -100.22
N ALA A 253 -40.80 21.38 -99.88
CA ALA A 253 -41.94 21.66 -100.78
C ALA A 253 -42.58 23.04 -100.57
N ALA A 254 -42.53 23.61 -99.36
CA ALA A 254 -43.29 24.83 -99.01
C ALA A 254 -42.58 26.17 -99.33
N ALA A 255 -41.29 26.15 -99.68
CA ALA A 255 -40.44 27.35 -99.73
C ALA A 255 -40.52 28.15 -101.06
N LYS A 256 -41.70 28.24 -101.72
CA LYS A 256 -41.82 28.85 -103.06
C LYS A 256 -43.12 29.64 -103.35
N ALA A 257 -43.60 30.43 -102.38
CA ALA A 257 -44.63 31.45 -102.60
C ALA A 257 -44.35 32.73 -101.76
N ALA A 258 -44.95 33.87 -102.15
CA ALA A 258 -44.77 35.27 -101.69
C ALA A 258 -44.42 35.51 -100.19
N LYS A 259 -43.54 36.43 -99.77
CA LYS A 259 -43.56 37.94 -99.86
C LYS A 259 -44.86 38.54 -99.27
N LYS A 260 -44.89 39.54 -98.37
CA LYS A 260 -43.90 40.51 -97.81
C LYS A 260 -44.29 40.93 -96.33
N PRO A 261 -43.60 41.87 -95.62
CA PRO A 261 -43.69 42.06 -94.13
C PRO A 261 -44.81 43.03 -93.65
N VAL A 262 -45.02 43.39 -92.36
CA VAL A 262 -44.25 44.32 -91.45
C VAL A 262 -44.48 44.05 -89.93
N SER A 263 -43.53 44.47 -89.05
CA SER A 263 -43.61 44.71 -87.55
C SER A 263 -43.97 43.53 -86.60
N ALA A 264 -43.29 43.17 -85.48
CA ALA A 264 -42.38 43.80 -84.47
C ALA A 264 -43.07 44.30 -83.17
N PRO A 265 -42.46 44.27 -81.93
CA PRO A 265 -41.24 43.57 -81.48
C PRO A 265 -41.26 42.82 -80.10
N VAL A 266 -40.43 41.77 -80.01
CA VAL A 266 -39.58 41.22 -78.91
C VAL A 266 -39.70 41.72 -77.44
N VAL A 267 -39.93 40.75 -76.50
CA VAL A 267 -39.30 40.50 -75.15
C VAL A 267 -39.74 39.07 -74.71
N ASP A 268 -39.02 38.05 -74.21
CA ASP A 268 -37.61 37.61 -74.02
C ASP A 268 -36.76 37.95 -72.75
N ILE A 269 -35.94 36.95 -72.31
CA ILE A 269 -34.87 36.92 -71.27
C ILE A 269 -35.34 37.08 -69.78
N LYS A 270 -35.12 36.20 -68.76
CA LYS A 270 -34.08 35.18 -68.34
C LYS A 270 -32.86 35.81 -67.58
N PRO A 271 -32.08 35.14 -66.67
CA PRO A 271 -32.22 33.91 -65.86
C PRO A 271 -32.34 34.27 -64.33
N GLU A 272 -31.66 33.76 -63.27
CA GLU A 272 -30.81 32.59 -62.89
C GLU A 272 -30.91 32.40 -61.32
N MET A 273 -30.97 31.19 -60.73
CA MET A 273 -29.92 30.43 -59.99
C MET A 273 -28.61 31.15 -59.54
N PRO A 274 -27.85 30.63 -58.53
CA PRO A 274 -28.21 29.89 -57.30
C PRO A 274 -27.40 30.34 -56.03
N ALA A 275 -27.61 29.73 -54.85
CA ALA A 275 -26.73 29.92 -53.67
C ALA A 275 -26.55 28.62 -52.83
N THR A 276 -25.46 28.53 -52.04
CA THR A 276 -24.93 27.26 -51.52
C THR A 276 -24.70 27.18 -50.00
N SER A 277 -24.93 25.97 -49.46
CA SER A 277 -24.42 25.37 -48.22
C SER A 277 -23.54 26.17 -47.23
N VAL A 278 -23.93 26.15 -45.94
CA VAL A 278 -23.03 26.22 -44.77
C VAL A 278 -23.39 25.11 -43.77
N LYS A 279 -22.51 24.79 -42.82
CA LYS A 279 -22.45 23.53 -42.05
C LYS A 279 -22.05 23.78 -40.58
N ALA A 280 -22.94 23.49 -39.63
CA ALA A 280 -22.71 23.42 -38.18
C ALA A 280 -23.80 22.49 -37.59
N VAL A 281 -23.53 21.38 -36.89
CA VAL A 281 -22.81 21.11 -35.62
C VAL A 281 -23.82 20.75 -34.52
N PHE A 282 -23.49 19.67 -33.84
CA PHE A 282 -24.21 18.99 -32.76
C PHE A 282 -24.44 19.91 -31.55
N ALA A 283 -25.60 19.80 -30.89
CA ALA A 283 -25.87 20.38 -29.57
C ALA A 283 -26.45 19.29 -28.66
N GLU A 284 -26.13 19.36 -27.37
CA GLU A 284 -26.37 18.31 -26.36
C GLU A 284 -27.16 18.88 -25.17
N ASN A 285 -27.81 18.02 -24.39
CA ASN A 285 -28.82 18.32 -23.34
C ASN A 285 -30.13 18.94 -23.89
N SER A 286 -31.32 18.41 -23.56
CA SER A 286 -31.73 17.76 -22.30
C SER A 286 -32.54 16.47 -22.51
#